data_AF-A0A084A8H9-F1
#
_entry.id   AF-A0A084A8H9-F1
#
_cell.length_a   1.000
_cell.length_b   1.000
_cell.length_c   1.000
_cell.angle_alpha   90.00
_cell.angle_beta   90.00
_cell.angle_gamma   90.00
#
_symmetry.space_group_name_H-M   'P 1'
#
loop_
_entity.id
_entity.type
_entity.pdbx_description
1 polymer ?
#
loop_
_entity_poly.entity_id
_entity_poly.type
_entity_poly.pdbx_seq_one_letter_code
_entity_poly.pdbx_strand_id
1 'polypeptide(L)'
;MFNAYKNFWRQSFDFKNRSSRSDYWWVFLINLIIYLVLMTTFLFSSGFSAALTADVDHFSPLTWIALILLFVWGLASIVPMSALAMRRIRDTGLSPFFWLVFPASLILGEFTQIWAMIISGVLAIVYLIFTLLPSKPDKMKPNSQIKGSLIVTTGLLVLIIFSVGHLPAKAEQIAQSQMTTKITVKTTMREELKFPTTLSAADKQSLIEIYTTPRGNEEGWKLSSDQSYVYRDVTPENEPIVIDGKTHNTNDDGIVDTKANASLNKGKIVVDTPKYDISLETSIDGKSTNDTTIPIAKNSSKTIEINKVVSIDKYLDELNKVGDPATSGSVAQNNMSMATPNIETLSFSVNSPITANTSAKFTLLAGIRIGVGKPVTCNRINGFLGNQLYYDKLQQPVEALRNFFASDCDFAIAKSNACFADYGAVKNRYCAWGPGIPSYKNDQCSKLIHHSTRFHKHTSYYK
;
A
#
# COMPACT_ATOMS: atom_id res chain seq x y z
N MET A 1 13.76 -24.43 -47.14
CA MET A 1 13.85 -23.93 -45.75
C MET A 1 14.95 -24.62 -44.94
N PHE A 2 14.81 -25.90 -44.55
CA PHE A 2 15.78 -26.59 -43.67
C PHE A 2 17.23 -26.56 -44.19
N ASN A 3 17.42 -26.83 -45.49
CA ASN A 3 18.75 -26.75 -46.11
C ASN A 3 19.37 -25.35 -46.06
N ALA A 4 18.57 -24.29 -46.21
CA ALA A 4 19.04 -22.91 -46.10
C ALA A 4 19.56 -22.62 -44.68
N TYR A 5 18.82 -23.07 -43.67
CA TYR A 5 19.20 -22.89 -42.27
C TYR A 5 20.42 -23.73 -41.86
N LYS A 6 20.56 -24.96 -42.41
CA LYS A 6 21.77 -25.76 -42.26
C LYS A 6 22.99 -25.08 -42.90
N ASN A 7 22.81 -24.51 -44.09
CA ASN A 7 23.87 -23.81 -44.81
C ASN A 7 24.28 -22.50 -44.13
N PHE A 8 23.33 -21.81 -43.49
CA PHE A 8 23.59 -20.62 -42.69
C PHE A 8 24.65 -20.85 -41.60
N TRP A 9 24.53 -21.94 -40.85
CA TRP A 9 25.52 -22.33 -39.83
C TRP A 9 26.83 -22.88 -40.42
N ARG A 10 26.76 -23.61 -41.54
CA ARG A 10 27.97 -24.15 -42.19
C ARG A 10 28.83 -23.07 -42.85
N GLN A 11 28.20 -22.01 -43.34
CA GLN A 11 28.82 -20.93 -44.11
C GLN A 11 28.91 -19.63 -43.31
N SER A 12 29.00 -19.72 -41.98
CA SER A 12 28.95 -18.55 -41.11
C SER A 12 30.15 -17.60 -41.27
N PHE A 13 31.30 -18.11 -41.71
CA PHE A 13 32.52 -17.32 -41.98
C PHE A 13 32.85 -17.22 -43.48
N ASP A 14 31.90 -17.58 -44.33
CA ASP A 14 32.05 -17.55 -45.77
C ASP A 14 31.35 -16.31 -46.35
N PHE A 15 32.18 -15.34 -46.71
CA PHE A 15 31.77 -14.06 -47.30
C PHE A 15 31.84 -14.05 -48.83
N LYS A 16 32.27 -15.17 -49.46
CA LYS A 16 32.60 -15.24 -50.89
C LYS A 16 31.55 -15.95 -51.71
N ASN A 17 30.91 -16.99 -51.18
CA ASN A 17 29.96 -17.79 -51.98
C ASN A 17 28.63 -17.05 -52.22
N ARG A 18 27.79 -17.56 -53.12
CA ARG A 18 26.47 -16.99 -53.41
C ARG A 18 25.44 -17.40 -52.39
N SER A 19 24.39 -16.59 -52.26
CA SER A 19 23.19 -16.86 -51.47
C SER A 19 21.95 -16.58 -52.31
N SER A 20 21.03 -17.54 -52.39
CA SER A 20 19.77 -17.26 -53.08
C SER A 20 18.91 -16.31 -52.26
N ARG A 21 17.96 -15.62 -52.92
CA ARG A 21 17.00 -14.75 -52.23
C ARG A 21 16.16 -15.56 -51.21
N SER A 22 15.74 -16.76 -51.60
CA SER A 22 14.99 -17.65 -50.72
C SER A 22 15.81 -18.10 -49.51
N ASP A 23 17.11 -18.38 -49.68
CA ASP A 23 17.97 -18.76 -48.55
C ASP A 23 18.03 -17.64 -47.50
N TYR A 24 18.21 -16.39 -47.93
CA TYR A 24 18.21 -15.23 -47.03
C TYR A 24 16.90 -15.11 -46.25
N TRP A 25 15.77 -15.12 -46.95
CA TRP A 25 14.46 -14.89 -46.33
C TRP A 25 13.99 -16.03 -45.43
N TRP A 26 14.29 -17.29 -45.78
CA TRP A 26 14.00 -18.41 -44.90
C TRP A 26 14.81 -18.34 -43.59
N VAL A 27 16.09 -18.01 -43.67
CA VAL A 27 16.95 -17.87 -42.50
C VAL A 27 16.50 -16.68 -41.63
N PHE A 28 16.17 -15.56 -42.26
CA PHE A 28 15.63 -14.39 -41.57
C PHE A 28 14.35 -14.74 -40.80
N LEU A 29 13.38 -15.39 -41.46
CA LEU A 29 12.10 -15.76 -40.85
C LEU A 29 12.27 -16.72 -39.67
N ILE A 30 13.15 -17.72 -39.79
CA ILE A 30 13.42 -18.67 -38.69
C ILE A 30 14.01 -17.94 -37.49
N ASN A 31 15.03 -17.10 -37.69
CA ASN A 31 15.62 -16.33 -36.59
C ASN A 31 14.61 -15.36 -35.98
N LEU A 32 13.76 -14.70 -36.79
CA LEU A 32 12.69 -13.85 -36.30
C LEU A 32 11.74 -14.60 -35.37
N ILE A 33 11.31 -15.81 -35.74
CA ILE A 33 10.45 -16.65 -34.89
C ILE A 33 11.16 -17.01 -33.59
N ILE A 34 12.44 -17.38 -33.63
CA ILE A 34 13.21 -17.72 -32.42
C ILE A 34 13.31 -16.50 -31.48
N TYR A 35 13.61 -15.32 -32.01
CA TYR A 35 13.62 -14.09 -31.21
C TYR A 35 12.25 -13.76 -30.64
N LEU A 36 11.17 -13.89 -31.42
CA LEU A 36 9.81 -13.64 -30.91
C LEU A 36 9.45 -14.58 -29.77
N VAL A 37 9.76 -15.88 -29.89
CA VAL A 37 9.48 -16.86 -28.82
C VAL A 37 10.28 -16.56 -27.57
N LEU A 38 11.57 -16.28 -27.70
CA LEU A 38 12.43 -15.98 -26.55
C LEU A 38 12.05 -14.65 -25.88
N MET A 39 11.77 -13.61 -26.67
CA MET A 39 11.36 -12.29 -26.15
C MET A 39 9.99 -12.34 -25.46
N THR A 40 9.01 -13.04 -26.05
CA THR A 40 7.71 -13.21 -25.40
C THR A 40 7.84 -14.01 -24.12
N THR A 41 8.61 -15.11 -24.12
CA THR A 41 8.89 -15.88 -22.90
C THR A 41 9.53 -15.01 -21.80
N PHE A 42 10.50 -14.17 -22.16
CA PHE A 42 11.11 -13.21 -21.23
C PHE A 42 10.05 -12.24 -20.66
N LEU A 43 9.31 -11.54 -21.52
CA LEU A 43 8.32 -10.53 -21.10
C LEU A 43 7.17 -11.10 -20.26
N PHE A 44 6.66 -12.29 -20.62
CA PHE A 44 5.59 -12.94 -19.88
C PHE A 44 6.06 -13.51 -18.55
N SER A 45 7.27 -14.09 -18.48
CA SER A 45 7.81 -14.67 -17.25
C SER A 45 8.25 -13.63 -16.23
N SER A 46 8.73 -12.45 -16.66
CA SER A 46 9.07 -11.34 -15.76
C SER A 46 7.86 -10.51 -15.35
N GLY A 47 6.80 -10.52 -16.17
CA GLY A 47 5.79 -9.46 -16.16
C GLY A 47 6.29 -8.21 -16.90
N PHE A 48 5.39 -7.54 -17.62
CA PHE A 48 5.72 -6.42 -18.51
C PHE A 48 6.35 -5.23 -17.77
N SER A 49 5.84 -4.91 -16.57
CA SER A 49 6.34 -3.80 -15.76
C SER A 49 7.76 -4.05 -15.23
N ALA A 50 8.04 -5.26 -14.72
CA ALA A 50 9.37 -5.62 -14.23
C ALA A 50 10.41 -5.68 -15.37
N ALA A 51 10.02 -6.15 -16.57
CA ALA A 51 10.88 -6.13 -17.74
C ALA A 51 11.30 -4.71 -18.14
N LEU A 52 10.36 -3.76 -18.17
CA LEU A 52 10.62 -2.37 -18.55
C LEU A 52 11.46 -1.62 -17.52
N THR A 53 11.32 -1.96 -16.24
CA THR A 53 12.02 -1.31 -15.13
C THR A 53 13.34 -1.99 -14.75
N ALA A 54 13.67 -3.11 -15.41
CA ALA A 54 14.82 -3.95 -15.09
C ALA A 54 14.89 -4.35 -13.60
N ASP A 55 13.73 -4.64 -13.03
CA ASP A 55 13.60 -5.09 -11.64
C ASP A 55 14.02 -6.56 -11.51
N VAL A 56 15.33 -6.76 -11.38
CA VAL A 56 15.98 -8.08 -11.36
C VAL A 56 15.60 -8.92 -10.14
N ASP A 57 15.14 -8.30 -9.04
CA ASP A 57 14.76 -9.00 -7.81
C ASP A 57 13.50 -9.85 -8.02
N HIS A 58 12.69 -9.52 -9.02
CA HIS A 58 11.45 -10.21 -9.38
C HIS A 58 11.63 -11.24 -10.51
N PHE A 59 12.86 -11.46 -11.00
CA PHE A 59 13.08 -12.40 -12.09
C PHE A 59 12.97 -13.84 -11.61
N SER A 60 12.02 -14.58 -12.20
CA SER A 60 11.90 -16.02 -12.00
C SER A 60 13.09 -16.77 -12.63
N PRO A 61 13.36 -18.03 -12.24
CA PRO A 61 14.34 -18.86 -12.91
C PRO A 61 14.10 -18.98 -14.43
N LEU A 62 12.84 -19.03 -14.86
CA LEU A 62 12.48 -19.05 -16.27
C LEU A 62 12.86 -17.75 -16.99
N THR A 63 12.69 -16.60 -16.33
CA THR A 63 13.10 -15.29 -16.85
C THR A 63 14.61 -15.24 -17.08
N TRP A 64 15.40 -15.75 -16.14
CA TRP A 64 16.85 -15.85 -16.29
C TRP A 64 17.25 -16.76 -17.44
N ILE A 65 16.62 -17.93 -17.57
CA ILE A 65 16.88 -18.86 -18.69
C ILE A 65 16.57 -18.18 -20.03
N ALA A 66 15.41 -17.52 -20.14
CA ALA A 66 15.01 -16.81 -21.36
C ALA A 66 16.00 -15.70 -21.71
N LEU A 67 16.44 -14.91 -20.74
CA LEU A 67 17.42 -13.83 -20.92
C LEU A 67 18.78 -14.36 -21.37
N ILE A 68 19.28 -15.44 -20.73
CA ILE A 68 20.55 -16.08 -21.12
C ILE A 68 20.46 -16.63 -22.55
N LEU A 69 19.36 -17.29 -22.89
CA LEU A 69 19.15 -17.81 -24.25
C LEU A 69 19.05 -16.69 -25.28
N LEU A 70 18.34 -15.59 -24.99
CA LEU A 70 18.30 -14.40 -25.85
C LEU A 70 19.71 -13.87 -26.12
N PHE A 71 20.52 -13.74 -25.06
CA PHE A 71 21.87 -13.23 -25.14
C PHE A 71 22.80 -14.15 -25.96
N VAL A 72 22.83 -15.44 -25.62
CA VAL A 72 23.66 -16.43 -26.30
C VAL A 72 23.24 -16.58 -27.77
N TRP A 73 21.94 -16.62 -28.04
CA TRP A 73 21.42 -16.71 -29.41
C TRP A 73 21.73 -15.45 -30.21
N GLY A 74 21.60 -14.27 -29.59
CA GLY A 74 22.09 -12.99 -30.06
C GLY A 74 23.51 -13.08 -30.59
N LEU A 75 24.44 -13.46 -29.71
CA LEU A 75 25.86 -13.55 -30.06
C LEU A 75 26.15 -14.61 -31.13
N ALA A 76 25.53 -15.78 -31.03
CA ALA A 76 25.75 -16.87 -31.96
C ALA A 76 25.26 -16.54 -33.39
N SER A 77 24.18 -15.78 -33.53
CA SER A 77 23.58 -15.48 -34.84
C SER A 77 24.25 -14.31 -35.58
N ILE A 78 24.93 -13.41 -34.87
CA ILE A 78 25.51 -12.17 -35.40
C ILE A 78 26.44 -12.42 -36.61
N VAL A 79 27.46 -13.25 -36.45
CA VAL A 79 28.46 -13.50 -37.51
C VAL A 79 27.82 -14.22 -38.71
N PRO A 80 27.08 -15.34 -38.51
CA PRO A 80 26.36 -16.01 -39.59
C PRO A 80 25.39 -15.09 -40.36
N MET A 81 24.61 -14.25 -39.66
CA MET A 81 23.64 -13.34 -40.28
C MET A 81 24.36 -12.27 -41.10
N SER A 82 25.47 -11.75 -40.59
CA SER A 82 26.30 -10.78 -41.30
C SER A 82 26.88 -11.37 -42.59
N ALA A 83 27.42 -12.59 -42.52
CA ALA A 83 27.94 -13.28 -43.70
C ALA A 83 26.86 -13.53 -44.76
N LEU A 84 25.67 -13.96 -44.34
CA LEU A 84 24.56 -14.18 -45.27
C LEU A 84 24.04 -12.87 -45.89
N ALA A 85 23.89 -11.82 -45.09
CA ALA A 85 23.44 -10.51 -45.56
C ALA A 85 24.41 -9.85 -46.55
N MET A 86 25.72 -9.92 -46.27
CA MET A 86 26.73 -9.40 -47.19
C MET A 86 26.73 -10.12 -48.53
N ARG A 87 26.57 -11.46 -48.51
CA ARG A 87 26.40 -12.24 -49.74
C ARG A 87 25.16 -11.79 -50.48
N ARG A 88 24.01 -11.64 -49.80
CA ARG A 88 22.76 -11.16 -50.39
C ARG A 88 22.91 -9.81 -51.06
N ILE A 89 23.48 -8.82 -50.37
CA ILE A 89 23.70 -7.46 -50.90
C ILE A 89 24.60 -7.53 -52.14
N ARG A 90 25.71 -8.27 -52.07
CA ARG A 90 26.62 -8.44 -53.21
C ARG A 90 25.94 -9.15 -54.38
N ASP A 91 25.06 -10.11 -54.10
CA ASP A 91 24.34 -10.87 -55.13
C ASP A 91 23.40 -9.97 -55.96
N THR A 92 23.03 -8.78 -55.46
CA THR A 92 22.25 -7.76 -56.19
C THR A 92 23.10 -6.83 -57.08
N GLY A 93 24.43 -7.00 -57.05
CA GLY A 93 25.40 -6.14 -57.73
C GLY A 93 25.81 -4.90 -56.94
N LEU A 94 25.38 -4.77 -55.68
CA LEU A 94 25.75 -3.68 -54.78
C LEU A 94 27.07 -3.98 -54.06
N SER A 95 27.69 -2.92 -53.53
CA SER A 95 28.90 -3.04 -52.69
C SER A 95 28.56 -3.75 -51.37
N PRO A 96 29.35 -4.75 -50.91
CA PRO A 96 29.14 -5.39 -49.60
C PRO A 96 29.18 -4.41 -48.41
N PHE A 97 29.80 -3.23 -48.58
CA PHE A 97 29.82 -2.18 -47.56
C PHE A 97 28.43 -1.66 -47.20
N PHE A 98 27.42 -1.79 -48.08
CA PHE A 98 26.04 -1.43 -47.74
C PHE A 98 25.44 -2.30 -46.64
N TRP A 99 26.10 -3.39 -46.24
CA TRP A 99 25.76 -4.10 -45.01
C TRP A 99 25.84 -3.18 -43.77
N LEU A 100 26.77 -2.20 -43.73
CA LEU A 100 26.94 -1.26 -42.62
C LEU A 100 25.73 -0.34 -42.39
N VAL A 101 24.81 -0.25 -43.35
CA VAL A 101 23.55 0.48 -43.18
C VAL A 101 22.71 -0.12 -42.03
N PHE A 102 22.75 -1.43 -41.84
CA PHE A 102 22.04 -2.10 -40.75
C PHE A 102 22.58 -1.74 -39.36
N PRO A 103 23.87 -1.95 -39.02
CA PRO A 103 24.39 -1.54 -37.71
C PRO A 103 24.28 -0.03 -37.49
N ALA A 104 24.42 0.81 -38.53
CA ALA A 104 24.19 2.25 -38.40
C ALA A 104 22.73 2.59 -38.04
N SER A 105 21.76 1.90 -38.64
CA SER A 105 20.34 2.01 -38.29
C SER A 105 20.10 1.64 -36.83
N LEU A 106 20.66 0.53 -36.34
CA LEU A 106 20.53 0.12 -34.94
C LEU A 106 21.08 1.17 -33.98
N ILE A 107 22.30 1.67 -34.23
CA ILE A 107 22.95 2.69 -33.41
C ILE A 107 22.11 3.97 -33.34
N LEU A 108 21.59 4.44 -34.48
CA LEU A 108 20.77 5.65 -34.52
C LEU A 108 19.40 5.47 -33.84
N GLY A 109 18.88 4.24 -33.80
CA GLY A 109 17.60 3.91 -33.16
C GLY A 109 17.63 4.00 -31.64
N GLU A 110 18.81 3.88 -31.02
CA GLU A 110 18.97 3.99 -29.55
C GLU A 110 18.90 5.44 -29.04
N PHE A 111 19.01 6.43 -29.92
CA PHE A 111 18.91 7.84 -29.52
C PHE A 111 17.45 8.23 -29.30
N THR A 112 17.18 8.95 -28.21
CA THR A 112 15.84 9.48 -27.87
C THR A 112 15.35 10.60 -28.79
N GLN A 113 16.18 11.04 -29.73
CA GLN A 113 15.96 12.24 -30.53
C GLN A 113 15.08 11.86 -31.72
N ILE A 114 13.93 12.54 -31.89
CA ILE A 114 12.94 12.23 -32.92
C ILE A 114 13.56 12.09 -34.32
N TRP A 115 14.49 12.98 -34.67
CA TRP A 115 15.19 12.96 -35.96
C TRP A 115 16.09 11.74 -36.12
N ALA A 116 16.78 11.31 -35.06
CA ALA A 116 17.62 10.11 -35.09
C ALA A 116 16.76 8.84 -35.29
N MET A 117 15.62 8.76 -34.62
CA MET A 117 14.66 7.67 -34.79
C MET A 117 14.08 7.61 -36.22
N ILE A 118 13.74 8.76 -36.80
CA ILE A 118 13.27 8.82 -38.21
C ILE A 118 14.37 8.34 -39.16
N ILE A 119 15.61 8.84 -39.01
CA ILE A 119 16.73 8.43 -39.86
C ILE A 119 17.01 6.93 -39.70
N SER A 120 17.00 6.41 -38.47
CA SER A 120 17.14 4.98 -38.19
C SER A 120 16.11 4.15 -38.96
N GLY A 121 14.83 4.54 -38.91
CA GLY A 121 13.74 3.88 -39.63
C GLY A 121 13.94 3.92 -41.15
N VAL A 122 14.37 5.05 -41.71
CA VAL A 122 14.68 5.18 -43.14
C VAL A 122 15.83 4.24 -43.54
N LEU A 123 16.91 4.17 -42.76
CA LEU A 123 18.04 3.27 -43.02
C LEU A 123 17.62 1.79 -42.95
N ALA A 124 16.74 1.43 -42.00
CA ALA A 124 16.19 0.07 -41.91
C ALA A 124 15.38 -0.30 -43.17
N ILE A 125 14.56 0.62 -43.67
CA ILE A 125 13.79 0.43 -44.92
C ILE A 125 14.74 0.31 -46.12
N VAL A 126 15.77 1.14 -46.20
CA VAL A 126 16.79 1.07 -47.27
C VAL A 126 17.51 -0.28 -47.26
N TYR A 127 17.92 -0.75 -46.08
CA TYR A 127 18.54 -2.07 -45.93
C TYR A 127 17.58 -3.21 -46.35
N LEU A 128 16.32 -3.12 -45.94
CA LEU A 128 15.28 -4.06 -46.35
C LEU A 128 15.16 -4.12 -47.89
N ILE A 129 15.11 -2.96 -48.56
CA ILE A 129 15.07 -2.87 -50.02
C ILE A 129 16.27 -3.58 -50.63
N PHE A 130 17.49 -3.34 -50.13
CA PHE A 130 18.70 -4.02 -50.64
C PHE A 130 18.59 -5.55 -50.58
N THR A 131 17.99 -6.09 -49.52
CA THR A 131 17.84 -7.55 -49.38
C THR A 131 16.74 -8.15 -50.26
N LEU A 132 15.77 -7.33 -50.71
CA LEU A 132 14.67 -7.71 -51.60
C LEU A 132 15.02 -7.63 -53.09
N LEU A 133 15.99 -6.80 -53.47
CA LEU A 133 16.40 -6.62 -54.87
C LEU A 133 16.74 -7.98 -55.54
N PRO A 134 16.49 -8.15 -56.84
CA PRO A 134 16.81 -9.38 -57.56
C PRO A 134 18.33 -9.60 -57.68
N SER A 135 18.75 -10.86 -57.76
CA SER A 135 20.16 -11.20 -57.97
C SER A 135 20.59 -10.86 -59.41
N LYS A 136 21.80 -10.31 -59.59
CA LYS A 136 22.39 -9.97 -60.90
C LYS A 136 23.62 -10.85 -61.16
N PRO A 137 23.49 -11.93 -61.96
CA PRO A 137 24.55 -12.92 -62.12
C PRO A 137 25.81 -12.37 -62.80
N ASP A 138 25.68 -11.36 -63.67
CA ASP A 138 26.76 -10.91 -64.58
C ASP A 138 27.54 -9.69 -64.08
N LYS A 139 27.15 -9.09 -62.95
CA LYS A 139 27.73 -7.83 -62.43
C LYS A 139 28.61 -8.02 -61.19
N MET A 140 29.05 -9.23 -60.88
CA MET A 140 29.84 -9.49 -59.68
C MET A 140 31.31 -9.14 -59.85
N LYS A 141 31.78 -8.20 -59.03
CA LYS A 141 33.23 -8.01 -58.82
C LYS A 141 33.76 -9.14 -57.93
N PRO A 142 34.84 -9.85 -58.31
CA PRO A 142 35.48 -10.81 -57.42
C PRO A 142 35.99 -10.06 -56.18
N ASN A 143 35.47 -10.42 -55.01
CA ASN A 143 35.85 -9.80 -53.74
C ASN A 143 36.48 -10.84 -52.82
N SER A 144 37.51 -10.44 -52.07
CA SER A 144 38.24 -11.35 -51.19
C SER A 144 37.50 -11.54 -49.85
N GLN A 145 37.65 -12.71 -49.25
CA GLN A 145 37.10 -13.05 -47.92
C GLN A 145 37.68 -12.15 -46.83
N ILE A 146 38.93 -11.70 -47.03
CA ILE A 146 39.60 -10.74 -46.15
C ILE A 146 38.84 -9.42 -46.10
N LYS A 147 38.39 -8.90 -47.25
CA LYS A 147 37.56 -7.67 -47.30
C LYS A 147 36.20 -7.87 -46.64
N GLY A 148 35.59 -9.05 -46.82
CA GLY A 148 34.33 -9.41 -46.15
C GLY A 148 34.45 -9.45 -44.63
N SER A 149 35.44 -10.20 -44.14
CA SER A 149 35.75 -10.31 -42.71
C SER A 149 36.04 -8.96 -42.08
N LEU A 150 36.85 -8.12 -42.75
CA LEU A 150 37.21 -6.78 -42.26
C LEU A 150 35.97 -5.89 -42.05
N ILE A 151 35.04 -5.88 -43.02
CA ILE A 151 33.81 -5.08 -42.92
C ILE A 151 32.98 -5.52 -41.71
N VAL A 152 32.81 -6.83 -41.52
CA VAL A 152 32.05 -7.38 -40.38
C VAL A 152 32.73 -7.05 -39.07
N THR A 153 34.04 -7.26 -38.96
CA THR A 153 34.78 -6.95 -37.73
C THR A 153 34.70 -5.45 -37.38
N THR A 154 34.79 -4.56 -38.37
CA THR A 154 34.66 -3.12 -38.13
C THR A 154 33.25 -2.74 -37.68
N GLY A 155 32.22 -3.25 -38.36
CA GLY A 155 30.83 -2.97 -37.97
C GLY A 155 30.51 -3.50 -36.57
N LEU A 156 31.02 -4.68 -36.21
CA LEU A 156 30.86 -5.25 -34.88
C LEU A 156 31.61 -4.49 -33.81
N LEU A 157 32.84 -4.07 -34.08
CA LEU A 157 33.63 -3.26 -33.16
C LEU A 157 32.90 -1.95 -32.84
N VAL A 158 32.34 -1.28 -33.86
CA VAL A 158 31.56 -0.04 -33.68
C VAL A 158 30.30 -0.31 -32.84
N LEU A 159 29.56 -1.39 -33.11
CA LEU A 159 28.40 -1.77 -32.31
C LEU A 159 28.76 -2.04 -30.85
N ILE A 160 29.86 -2.76 -30.58
CA ILE A 160 30.32 -3.07 -29.23
C ILE A 160 30.76 -1.80 -28.51
N ILE A 161 31.57 -0.94 -29.14
CA ILE A 161 32.02 0.33 -28.55
C ILE A 161 30.81 1.21 -28.21
N PHE A 162 29.83 1.30 -29.10
CA PHE A 162 28.62 2.08 -28.87
C PHE A 162 27.77 1.49 -27.73
N SER A 163 27.57 0.17 -27.73
CA SER A 163 26.80 -0.54 -26.70
C SER A 163 27.44 -0.39 -25.33
N VAL A 164 28.76 -0.55 -25.23
CA VAL A 164 29.50 -0.43 -23.96
C VAL A 164 29.60 1.03 -23.51
N GLY A 165 29.77 1.98 -24.44
CA GLY A 165 29.88 3.41 -24.15
C GLY A 165 28.60 4.06 -23.58
N HIS A 166 27.42 3.47 -23.81
CA HIS A 166 26.13 3.95 -23.28
C HIS A 166 25.67 3.20 -22.01
N LEU A 167 26.43 2.19 -21.55
CA LEU A 167 26.18 1.53 -20.26
C LEU A 167 26.29 2.44 -19.03
N PRO A 168 27.24 3.42 -18.91
CA PRO A 168 27.48 4.09 -17.62
C PRO A 168 26.29 4.93 -17.15
N ALA A 169 25.53 5.58 -18.04
CA ALA A 169 24.35 6.34 -17.64
C ALA A 169 23.22 5.45 -17.09
N LYS A 170 23.01 4.26 -17.68
CA LYS A 170 22.05 3.27 -17.18
C LYS A 170 22.55 2.59 -15.90
N ALA A 171 23.85 2.28 -15.82
CA ALA A 171 24.46 1.67 -14.64
C ALA A 171 24.45 2.62 -13.43
N GLU A 172 24.65 3.91 -13.65
CA GLU A 172 24.55 4.93 -12.59
C GLU A 172 23.11 5.07 -12.09
N GLN A 173 22.10 5.02 -12.98
CA GLN A 173 20.70 4.99 -12.55
C GLN A 173 20.33 3.71 -11.78
N ILE A 174 20.87 2.55 -12.18
CA ILE A 174 20.68 1.28 -11.45
C ILE A 174 21.40 1.32 -10.09
N ALA A 175 22.60 1.89 -10.02
CA ALA A 175 23.31 2.05 -8.74
C ALA A 175 22.58 3.04 -7.80
N GLN A 176 22.00 4.10 -8.35
CA GLN A 176 21.19 5.05 -7.60
C GLN A 176 19.86 4.45 -7.14
N SER A 177 19.25 3.51 -7.89
CA SER A 177 18.01 2.84 -7.49
C SER A 177 18.20 1.89 -6.31
N GLN A 178 19.41 1.32 -6.15
CA GLN A 178 19.75 0.43 -5.04
C GLN A 178 20.04 1.15 -3.70
N MET A 179 20.35 2.45 -3.72
CA MET A 179 20.55 3.23 -2.50
C MET A 179 19.20 3.52 -1.82
N THR A 180 18.88 2.71 -0.82
CA THR A 180 17.61 2.80 -0.08
C THR A 180 17.83 3.31 1.33
N THR A 181 17.00 4.26 1.75
CA THR A 181 16.90 4.76 3.11
C THR A 181 15.85 3.92 3.83
N LYS A 182 16.18 3.37 5.01
CA LYS A 182 15.19 2.69 5.85
C LYS A 182 14.28 3.73 6.50
N ILE A 183 12.97 3.58 6.33
CA ILE A 183 11.96 4.42 6.94
C ILE A 183 11.16 3.57 7.92
N THR A 184 11.09 4.01 9.16
CA THR A 184 10.26 3.40 10.21
C THR A 184 9.27 4.46 10.67
N VAL A 185 7.98 4.24 10.45
CA VAL A 185 6.92 5.09 10.99
C VAL A 185 6.30 4.37 12.17
N LYS A 186 6.29 5.01 13.35
CA LYS A 186 5.65 4.51 14.55
C LYS A 186 4.46 5.40 14.88
N THR A 187 3.27 4.82 14.95
CA THR A 187 2.07 5.51 15.41
C THR A 187 1.82 5.18 16.87
N THR A 188 1.43 6.19 17.64
CA THR A 188 1.01 6.03 19.04
C THR A 188 -0.21 6.90 19.26
N MET A 189 -1.22 6.34 19.91
CA MET A 189 -2.45 7.04 20.23
C MET A 189 -2.60 7.11 21.75
N ARG A 190 -2.73 8.33 22.26
CA ARG A 190 -3.11 8.62 23.63
C ARG A 190 -4.61 8.74 23.73
N GLU A 191 -5.22 7.84 24.46
CA GLU A 191 -6.64 7.89 24.81
C GLU A 191 -6.80 8.62 26.14
N GLU A 192 -7.55 9.71 26.16
CA GLU A 192 -7.85 10.49 27.36
C GLU A 192 -9.33 10.36 27.71
N LEU A 193 -9.63 9.98 28.95
CA LEU A 193 -10.97 9.94 29.50
C LEU A 193 -11.11 11.00 30.59
N LYS A 194 -11.76 12.11 30.27
CA LYS A 194 -12.02 13.21 31.22
C LYS A 194 -13.16 12.86 32.15
N PHE A 195 -12.96 13.09 33.45
CA PHE A 195 -14.00 12.92 34.45
C PHE A 195 -14.98 14.11 34.41
N PRO A 196 -16.31 13.87 34.49
CA PRO A 196 -17.27 14.95 34.62
C PRO A 196 -17.00 15.80 35.87
N THR A 197 -17.07 17.12 35.71
CA THR A 197 -16.82 18.09 36.80
C THR A 197 -17.88 18.05 37.89
N THR A 198 -19.02 17.41 37.64
CA THR A 198 -20.16 17.26 38.54
C THR A 198 -20.06 16.05 39.48
N LEU A 199 -19.03 15.21 39.35
CA LEU A 199 -18.87 14.02 40.18
C LEU A 199 -18.57 14.37 41.65
N SER A 200 -19.11 13.57 42.56
CA SER A 200 -18.69 13.61 43.96
C SER A 200 -17.24 13.13 44.11
N ALA A 201 -16.57 13.53 45.19
CA ALA A 201 -15.19 13.09 45.46
C ALA A 201 -15.09 11.55 45.58
N ALA A 202 -16.09 10.91 46.20
CA ALA A 202 -16.15 9.47 46.36
C ALA A 202 -16.31 8.75 45.01
N ASP A 203 -17.21 9.24 44.14
CA ASP A 203 -17.44 8.67 42.81
C ASP A 203 -16.22 8.83 41.91
N LYS A 204 -15.58 10.00 41.96
CA LYS A 204 -14.34 10.26 41.24
C LYS A 204 -13.23 9.30 41.69
N GLN A 205 -13.06 9.10 42.99
CA GLN A 205 -12.07 8.18 43.53
C GLN A 205 -12.35 6.73 43.11
N SER A 206 -13.62 6.31 43.12
CA SER A 206 -14.06 5.00 42.65
C SER A 206 -13.71 4.76 41.18
N LEU A 207 -13.93 5.76 40.30
CA LEU A 207 -13.54 5.66 38.89
C LEU A 207 -12.02 5.65 38.70
N ILE A 208 -11.27 6.48 39.45
CA ILE A 208 -9.81 6.46 39.41
C ILE A 208 -9.30 5.06 39.75
N GLU A 209 -9.80 4.45 40.82
CA GLU A 209 -9.43 3.09 41.20
C GLU A 209 -9.76 2.07 40.10
N ILE A 210 -10.94 2.15 39.48
CA ILE A 210 -11.33 1.25 38.39
C ILE A 210 -10.34 1.30 37.22
N TYR A 211 -9.95 2.50 36.77
CA TYR A 211 -9.14 2.67 35.56
C TYR A 211 -7.64 2.48 35.82
N THR A 212 -7.15 2.90 36.99
CA THR A 212 -5.70 2.91 37.30
C THR A 212 -5.19 1.63 37.95
N THR A 213 -6.09 0.77 38.44
CA THR A 213 -5.70 -0.52 39.03
C THR A 213 -5.17 -1.48 37.95
N PRO A 214 -3.91 -1.94 38.05
CA PRO A 214 -3.35 -2.95 37.15
C PRO A 214 -4.14 -4.26 37.25
N ARG A 215 -4.29 -4.97 36.12
CA ARG A 215 -5.01 -6.24 36.07
C ARG A 215 -4.25 -7.26 35.25
N GLY A 216 -3.85 -8.36 35.89
CA GLY A 216 -3.00 -9.36 35.26
C GLY A 216 -1.64 -8.78 34.89
N ASN A 217 -1.29 -8.85 33.60
CA ASN A 217 -0.04 -8.30 33.05
C ASN A 217 -0.20 -6.89 32.44
N GLU A 218 -1.38 -6.29 32.53
CA GLU A 218 -1.65 -4.97 31.97
C GLU A 218 -1.50 -3.88 33.02
N GLU A 219 -0.75 -2.83 32.67
CA GLU A 219 -0.72 -1.61 33.45
C GLU A 219 -2.10 -0.95 33.46
N GLY A 220 -2.50 -0.39 34.60
CA GLY A 220 -3.67 0.46 34.65
C GLY A 220 -3.45 1.75 33.87
N TRP A 221 -4.54 2.45 33.56
CA TRP A 221 -4.47 3.77 32.95
C TRP A 221 -3.73 4.72 33.90
N LYS A 222 -3.05 5.70 33.34
CA LYS A 222 -2.31 6.72 34.09
C LYS A 222 -3.24 7.85 34.49
N LEU A 223 -3.03 8.42 35.68
CA LEU A 223 -3.79 9.56 36.17
C LEU A 223 -3.08 10.87 35.80
N SER A 224 -3.84 11.88 35.37
CA SER A 224 -3.30 13.22 35.15
C SER A 224 -2.86 13.89 36.46
N SER A 225 -1.92 14.83 36.40
CA SER A 225 -1.38 15.49 37.60
C SER A 225 -2.42 16.27 38.41
N ASP A 226 -3.43 16.82 37.74
CA ASP A 226 -4.58 17.51 38.34
C ASP A 226 -5.75 16.56 38.66
N GLN A 227 -5.56 15.26 38.41
CA GLN A 227 -6.56 14.20 38.54
C GLN A 227 -7.86 14.47 37.76
N SER A 228 -7.87 15.32 36.74
CA SER A 228 -9.07 15.63 35.96
C SER A 228 -9.39 14.58 34.89
N TYR A 229 -8.42 13.74 34.52
CA TYR A 229 -8.62 12.66 33.56
C TYR A 229 -7.67 11.48 33.80
N VAL A 230 -8.00 10.33 33.21
CA VAL A 230 -7.09 9.18 33.08
C VAL A 230 -6.74 8.99 31.61
N TYR A 231 -5.57 8.43 31.34
CA TYR A 231 -5.12 8.20 29.97
C TYR A 231 -4.31 6.90 29.82
N ARG A 232 -4.27 6.38 28.60
CA ARG A 232 -3.35 5.30 28.20
C ARG A 232 -2.79 5.57 26.82
N ASP A 233 -1.60 5.04 26.56
CA ASP A 233 -0.98 5.08 25.23
C ASP A 233 -1.13 3.70 24.59
N VAL A 234 -1.65 3.64 23.36
CA VAL A 234 -1.91 2.42 22.60
C VAL A 234 -1.32 2.52 21.19
N THR A 235 -1.13 1.39 20.53
CA THR A 235 -0.56 1.27 19.18
C THR A 235 -1.56 0.57 18.27
N PRO A 236 -2.40 1.33 17.52
CA PRO A 236 -3.44 0.76 16.69
C PRO A 236 -2.88 -0.13 15.57
N GLU A 237 -3.46 -1.31 15.40
CA GLU A 237 -3.10 -2.23 14.32
C GLU A 237 -3.82 -1.88 13.01
N ASN A 238 -3.24 -2.30 11.89
CA ASN A 238 -3.83 -2.17 10.56
C ASN A 238 -4.25 -0.74 10.19
N GLU A 239 -3.61 0.27 10.78
CA GLU A 239 -3.85 1.67 10.44
C GLU A 239 -3.19 2.00 9.10
N PRO A 240 -3.94 2.53 8.11
CA PRO A 240 -3.36 2.90 6.83
C PRO A 240 -2.52 4.17 6.97
N ILE A 241 -1.25 4.12 6.56
CA ILE A 241 -0.29 5.22 6.51
C ILE A 241 0.15 5.39 5.06
N VAL A 242 0.06 6.60 4.53
CA VAL A 242 0.48 6.89 3.15
C VAL A 242 1.89 7.44 3.18
N ILE A 243 2.83 6.73 2.58
CA ILE A 243 4.23 7.15 2.44
C ILE A 243 4.50 7.31 0.96
N ASP A 244 4.77 8.54 0.52
CA ASP A 244 5.07 8.87 -0.87
C ASP A 244 3.99 8.37 -1.87
N GLY A 245 2.73 8.55 -1.49
CA GLY A 245 1.55 8.13 -2.27
C GLY A 245 1.24 6.63 -2.22
N LYS A 246 2.02 5.82 -1.50
CA LYS A 246 1.75 4.39 -1.29
C LYS A 246 1.17 4.14 0.10
N THR A 247 0.07 3.41 0.16
CA THR A 247 -0.54 2.99 1.42
C THR A 247 0.16 1.78 2.00
N HIS A 248 0.55 1.89 3.27
CA HIS A 248 1.08 0.84 4.12
C HIS A 248 0.18 0.68 5.34
N ASN A 249 0.10 -0.50 5.93
CA ASN A 249 -0.68 -0.71 7.16
C ASN A 249 0.27 -0.97 8.33
N THR A 250 -0.04 -0.42 9.51
CA THR A 250 0.71 -0.72 10.73
C THR A 250 0.59 -2.20 11.11
N ASN A 251 1.66 -2.76 11.66
CA ASN A 251 1.63 -4.05 12.35
C ASN A 251 0.99 -3.91 13.76
N ASP A 252 1.01 -5.00 14.53
CA ASP A 252 0.47 -5.08 15.89
C ASP A 252 1.15 -4.12 16.89
N ASP A 253 2.35 -3.64 16.57
CA ASP A 253 3.11 -2.66 17.37
C ASP A 253 2.89 -1.21 16.92
N GLY A 254 1.99 -0.95 15.95
CA GLY A 254 1.78 0.38 15.38
C GLY A 254 2.91 0.84 14.45
N ILE A 255 3.70 -0.08 13.90
CA ILE A 255 4.91 0.23 13.12
C ILE A 255 4.71 -0.10 11.63
N VAL A 256 5.20 0.80 10.77
CA VAL A 256 5.40 0.58 9.35
C VAL A 256 6.90 0.68 9.04
N ASP A 257 7.50 -0.43 8.60
CA ASP A 257 8.85 -0.46 8.07
C ASP A 257 8.81 -0.50 6.53
N THR A 258 9.46 0.48 5.89
CA THR A 258 9.55 0.57 4.43
C THR A 258 10.90 1.13 3.99
N LYS A 259 11.12 1.19 2.68
CA LYS A 259 12.31 1.75 2.06
C LYS A 259 11.92 2.87 1.11
N ALA A 260 12.65 3.98 1.18
CA ALA A 260 12.50 5.11 0.27
C ALA A 260 13.82 5.43 -0.43
N ASN A 261 13.77 5.91 -1.66
CA ASN A 261 14.95 6.32 -2.40
C ASN A 261 15.13 7.84 -2.28
N ALA A 262 16.09 8.27 -1.47
CA ALA A 262 16.35 9.70 -1.25
C ALA A 262 16.78 10.44 -2.54
N SER A 263 17.39 9.77 -3.51
CA SER A 263 17.80 10.39 -4.78
C SER A 263 16.59 10.65 -5.69
N LEU A 264 15.71 9.67 -5.85
CA LEU A 264 14.47 9.81 -6.64
C LEU A 264 13.52 10.83 -6.00
N ASN A 265 13.44 10.83 -4.67
CA ASN A 265 12.53 11.69 -3.93
C ASN A 265 13.11 13.07 -3.58
N LYS A 266 14.22 13.47 -4.22
CA LYS A 266 14.87 14.78 -4.02
C LYS A 266 15.15 15.10 -2.54
N GLY A 267 15.49 14.07 -1.77
CA GLY A 267 15.82 14.15 -0.34
C GLY A 267 14.63 14.36 0.59
N LYS A 268 13.38 14.16 0.14
CA LYS A 268 12.18 14.35 0.97
C LYS A 268 11.14 13.27 0.72
N ILE A 269 10.35 12.90 1.72
CA ILE A 269 9.17 12.04 1.57
C ILE A 269 7.95 12.72 2.17
N VAL A 270 6.75 12.35 1.71
CA VAL A 270 5.51 12.81 2.34
C VAL A 270 4.92 11.64 3.11
N VAL A 271 4.60 11.87 4.39
CA VAL A 271 3.90 10.89 5.24
C VAL A 271 2.57 11.48 5.66
N ASP A 272 1.48 10.85 5.21
CA ASP A 272 0.12 11.25 5.54
C ASP A 272 -0.58 10.15 6.33
N THR A 273 -1.47 10.55 7.23
CA THR A 273 -2.25 9.64 8.07
C THR A 273 -3.73 10.01 8.03
N PRO A 274 -4.63 9.06 8.29
CA PRO A 274 -6.05 9.31 8.31
C PRO A 274 -6.36 10.43 9.31
N LYS A 275 -7.03 11.45 8.81
CA LYS A 275 -7.55 12.56 9.61
C LYS A 275 -8.87 12.11 10.22
N TYR A 276 -8.86 11.89 11.52
CA TYR A 276 -10.07 11.79 12.33
C TYR A 276 -10.32 13.17 12.97
N ASP A 277 -11.51 13.44 13.52
CA ASP A 277 -11.82 14.66 14.30
C ASP A 277 -11.10 14.66 15.67
N ILE A 278 -9.81 14.42 15.63
CA ILE A 278 -8.87 14.12 16.71
C ILE A 278 -7.72 15.12 16.60
N SER A 279 -7.23 15.63 17.73
CA SER A 279 -6.00 16.44 17.76
C SER A 279 -4.80 15.56 17.39
N LEU A 280 -4.21 15.85 16.24
CA LEU A 280 -3.00 15.20 15.74
C LEU A 280 -1.80 16.06 16.12
N GLU A 281 -0.94 15.57 17.03
CA GLU A 281 0.37 16.15 17.31
C GLU A 281 1.46 15.28 16.67
N THR A 282 1.78 15.56 15.41
CA THR A 282 2.85 14.81 14.72
C THR A 282 4.22 15.23 15.26
N SER A 283 5.06 14.28 15.67
CA SER A 283 6.39 14.55 16.24
C SER A 283 7.50 13.80 15.50
N ILE A 284 8.30 14.52 14.71
CA ILE A 284 9.40 13.91 13.95
C ILE A 284 10.70 14.07 14.74
N ASP A 285 11.40 12.96 15.03
CA ASP A 285 12.60 12.93 15.87
C ASP A 285 12.43 13.70 17.22
N GLY A 286 11.24 13.59 17.84
CA GLY A 286 10.92 14.30 19.08
C GLY A 286 10.60 15.79 18.92
N LYS A 287 10.39 16.30 17.70
CA LYS A 287 9.95 17.68 17.43
C LYS A 287 8.54 17.72 16.85
N SER A 288 7.63 18.40 17.55
CA SER A 288 6.27 18.67 17.04
C SER A 288 6.35 19.48 15.73
N THR A 289 5.71 18.98 14.68
CA THR A 289 5.69 19.61 13.35
C THR A 289 4.36 19.34 12.64
N ASN A 290 3.81 20.36 12.01
CA ASN A 290 2.63 20.23 11.15
C ASN A 290 2.98 19.86 9.70
N ASP A 291 4.27 19.80 9.37
CA ASP A 291 4.74 19.45 8.02
C ASP A 291 4.76 17.92 7.85
N THR A 292 3.97 17.43 6.91
CA THR A 292 3.96 16.02 6.47
C THR A 292 5.15 15.69 5.56
N THR A 293 5.92 16.70 5.16
CA THR A 293 7.12 16.56 4.34
C THR A 293 8.36 16.37 5.21
N ILE A 294 9.04 15.24 5.02
CA ILE A 294 10.10 14.78 5.90
C ILE A 294 11.40 14.67 5.12
N PRO A 295 12.49 15.34 5.54
CA PRO A 295 13.78 15.20 4.90
C PRO A 295 14.38 13.81 5.17
N ILE A 296 14.95 13.20 4.14
CA ILE A 296 15.62 11.91 4.21
C ILE A 296 17.02 12.00 3.60
N ALA A 297 17.99 11.34 4.25
CA ALA A 297 19.37 11.25 3.78
C ALA A 297 19.62 9.91 3.08
N LYS A 298 20.62 9.88 2.20
CA LYS A 298 21.01 8.65 1.48
C LYS A 298 21.63 7.65 2.46
N ASN A 299 21.29 6.36 2.31
CA ASN A 299 21.84 5.24 3.09
C ASN A 299 21.73 5.43 4.62
N SER A 300 20.67 6.09 5.08
CA SER A 300 20.40 6.30 6.50
C SER A 300 19.17 5.52 6.97
N SER A 301 18.94 5.53 8.29
CA SER A 301 17.66 5.16 8.89
C SER A 301 16.95 6.43 9.34
N LYS A 302 15.63 6.50 9.15
CA LYS A 302 14.79 7.59 9.64
C LYS A 302 13.59 7.00 10.37
N THR A 303 13.42 7.40 11.63
CA THR A 303 12.25 7.04 12.43
C THR A 303 11.32 8.24 12.53
N ILE A 304 10.02 8.03 12.34
CA ILE A 304 9.00 9.06 12.33
C ILE A 304 7.95 8.65 13.36
N GLU A 305 7.74 9.47 14.38
CA GLU A 305 6.75 9.19 15.41
C GLU A 305 5.49 10.04 15.17
N ILE A 306 4.33 9.39 15.18
CA ILE A 306 3.05 10.05 14.96
C ILE A 306 2.24 9.85 16.21
N ASN A 307 2.14 10.90 17.02
CA ASN A 307 1.40 10.89 18.27
C ASN A 307 0.00 11.50 18.05
N LYS A 308 -1.03 10.77 18.43
CA LYS A 308 -2.43 11.19 18.30
C LYS A 308 -3.05 11.28 19.68
N VAL A 309 -3.90 12.27 19.94
CA VAL A 309 -4.60 12.38 21.24
C VAL A 309 -6.10 12.36 21.00
N VAL A 310 -6.80 11.38 21.56
CA VAL A 310 -8.25 11.18 21.40
C VAL A 310 -8.99 11.27 22.73
N SER A 311 -10.19 11.85 22.69
CA SER A 311 -11.05 12.07 23.87
C SER A 311 -12.14 11.01 23.95
N ILE A 312 -11.93 10.00 24.80
CA ILE A 312 -12.88 8.90 25.01
C ILE A 312 -14.21 9.41 25.55
N ASP A 313 -14.19 10.46 26.38
CA ASP A 313 -15.42 11.08 26.88
C ASP A 313 -16.28 11.59 25.72
N LYS A 314 -15.70 12.30 24.74
CA LYS A 314 -16.43 12.78 23.56
C LYS A 314 -16.88 11.62 22.68
N TYR A 315 -16.08 10.55 22.54
CA TYR A 315 -16.47 9.36 21.78
C TYR A 315 -17.76 8.74 22.35
N LEU A 316 -17.82 8.58 23.66
CA LEU A 316 -19.01 8.05 24.35
C LEU A 316 -20.23 8.97 24.21
N ASP A 317 -20.05 10.29 24.13
CA ASP A 317 -21.14 11.23 23.87
C ASP A 317 -21.70 11.08 22.45
N GLU A 318 -20.84 10.90 21.45
CA GLU A 318 -21.27 10.67 20.05
C GLU A 318 -22.02 9.36 19.88
N LEU A 319 -21.66 8.31 20.63
CA LEU A 319 -22.37 7.03 20.63
C LEU A 319 -23.79 7.12 21.22
N ASN A 320 -24.07 8.12 22.06
CA ASN A 320 -25.42 8.35 22.60
C ASN A 320 -26.33 9.09 21.60
N LYS A 321 -25.79 9.68 20.52
CA LYS A 321 -26.58 10.37 19.51
C LYS A 321 -27.20 9.36 18.54
N VAL A 322 -28.52 9.42 18.40
CA VAL A 322 -29.28 8.58 17.46
C VAL A 322 -29.55 9.36 16.17
N GLY A 323 -29.14 8.81 15.04
CA GLY A 323 -29.39 9.38 13.71
C GLY A 323 -28.48 10.56 13.32
N ASP A 324 -28.64 11.05 12.08
CA ASP A 324 -27.85 12.14 11.51
C ASP A 324 -28.49 13.49 11.89
N PRO A 325 -27.78 14.37 12.64
CA PRO A 325 -28.33 15.66 13.08
C PRO A 325 -28.77 16.57 11.93
N ALA A 326 -28.29 16.35 10.70
CA ALA A 326 -28.67 17.13 9.52
C ALA A 326 -30.03 16.72 8.91
N THR A 327 -30.58 15.55 9.27
CA THR A 327 -31.87 15.05 8.74
C THR A 327 -32.94 14.92 9.80
N SER A 328 -32.58 14.93 11.08
CA SER A 328 -33.53 15.08 12.18
C SER A 328 -33.89 16.55 12.34
N GLY A 329 -34.96 16.99 11.67
CA GLY A 329 -35.75 18.12 12.17
C GLY A 329 -36.18 17.88 13.62
N SER A 330 -36.81 18.86 14.26
CA SER A 330 -37.28 18.90 15.67
C SER A 330 -38.28 17.80 16.09
N VAL A 331 -38.06 16.56 15.66
CA VAL A 331 -38.69 15.35 16.16
C VAL A 331 -38.02 15.06 17.50
N ALA A 332 -38.77 15.39 18.54
CA ALA A 332 -38.47 15.24 19.95
C ALA A 332 -37.43 14.15 20.28
N GLN A 333 -36.40 14.56 21.03
CA GLN A 333 -35.46 13.72 21.77
C GLN A 333 -36.14 12.69 22.71
N ASN A 334 -37.47 12.66 22.78
CA ASN A 334 -38.26 11.91 23.75
C ASN A 334 -38.61 10.47 23.31
N ASN A 335 -38.35 10.07 22.07
CA ASN A 335 -38.73 8.73 21.59
C ASN A 335 -37.58 7.86 21.11
N MET A 336 -36.33 8.33 21.16
CA MET A 336 -35.24 7.68 20.43
C MET A 336 -33.88 7.68 21.14
N SER A 337 -33.84 7.85 22.47
CA SER A 337 -32.81 7.17 23.25
C SER A 337 -33.01 5.66 23.07
N MET A 338 -31.96 4.83 23.18
CA MET A 338 -32.15 3.43 23.60
C MET A 338 -33.21 3.50 24.71
N ALA A 339 -34.41 2.93 24.49
CA ALA A 339 -35.68 3.29 25.14
C ALA A 339 -35.59 4.50 26.07
N THR A 340 -36.18 5.65 25.73
CA THR A 340 -36.47 6.69 26.75
C THR A 340 -36.93 5.94 27.98
N PRO A 341 -36.22 6.05 29.13
CA PRO A 341 -36.55 5.22 30.26
C PRO A 341 -38.02 5.47 30.48
N ASN A 342 -38.83 4.41 30.48
CA ASN A 342 -40.06 4.51 31.24
C ASN A 342 -39.55 4.92 32.61
N ILE A 343 -39.69 6.22 32.93
CA ILE A 343 -39.52 6.72 34.27
C ILE A 343 -40.67 6.07 35.02
N GLU A 344 -40.50 4.80 35.38
CA GLU A 344 -41.29 4.21 36.44
C GLU A 344 -40.80 4.89 37.69
N THR A 345 -41.41 6.04 37.99
CA THR A 345 -41.44 6.59 39.34
C THR A 345 -42.07 5.53 40.23
N LEU A 346 -41.24 4.61 40.74
CA LEU A 346 -41.59 3.74 41.85
C LEU A 346 -41.73 4.65 43.07
N SER A 347 -42.96 5.09 43.29
CA SER A 347 -43.35 5.84 44.47
C SER A 347 -43.45 4.85 45.62
N PHE A 348 -42.43 4.75 46.46
CA PHE A 348 -42.56 4.01 47.71
C PHE A 348 -42.95 4.98 48.83
N SER A 349 -44.09 4.73 49.47
CA SER A 349 -44.48 5.41 50.70
C SER A 349 -43.81 4.70 51.86
N VAL A 350 -42.78 5.29 52.47
CA VAL A 350 -42.26 4.81 53.74
C VAL A 350 -43.15 5.39 54.85
N ASN A 351 -44.02 4.57 55.42
CA ASN A 351 -44.72 4.93 56.65
C ASN A 351 -43.74 4.80 57.81
N SER A 352 -43.00 5.87 58.11
CA SER A 352 -42.25 5.97 59.36
C SER A 352 -43.21 6.39 60.49
N PRO A 353 -43.14 5.81 61.71
CA PRO A 353 -44.02 6.19 62.82
C PRO A 353 -43.76 7.59 63.39
N ILE A 354 -42.79 8.33 62.85
CA ILE A 354 -42.32 9.60 63.39
C ILE A 354 -42.76 10.71 62.43
N THR A 355 -43.84 11.38 62.83
CA THR A 355 -44.33 12.71 62.43
C THR A 355 -43.81 13.34 61.13
N ALA A 356 -44.79 13.68 60.27
CA ALA A 356 -44.74 14.40 58.98
C ALA A 356 -44.67 13.50 57.74
N ASN A 357 -45.80 13.43 57.03
CA ASN A 357 -45.91 12.95 55.64
C ASN A 357 -44.92 13.71 54.75
N THR A 358 -43.68 13.23 54.66
CA THR A 358 -42.70 13.66 53.69
C THR A 358 -42.69 12.64 52.56
N SER A 359 -43.42 12.93 51.50
CA SER A 359 -43.31 12.21 50.23
C SER A 359 -41.99 12.60 49.57
N ALA A 360 -40.91 11.87 49.88
CA ALA A 360 -39.67 11.99 49.15
C ALA A 360 -39.86 11.39 47.74
N LYS A 361 -39.80 12.22 46.70
CA LYS A 361 -39.72 11.73 45.32
C LYS A 361 -38.32 11.17 45.09
N PHE A 362 -38.18 9.85 45.17
CA PHE A 362 -37.00 9.15 44.67
C PHE A 362 -37.17 8.91 43.17
N THR A 363 -36.39 9.61 42.35
CA THR A 363 -36.28 9.26 40.92
C THR A 363 -35.27 8.13 40.81
N LEU A 364 -35.76 6.89 40.67
CA LEU A 364 -34.90 5.76 40.32
C LEU A 364 -34.50 5.93 38.85
N LEU A 365 -33.32 6.50 38.58
CA LEU A 365 -32.74 6.51 37.24
C LEU A 365 -32.31 5.06 36.93
N ALA A 366 -33.23 4.23 36.46
CA ALA A 366 -32.95 2.84 36.13
C ALA A 366 -32.28 2.75 34.75
N GLY A 367 -31.11 2.12 34.69
CA GLY A 367 -30.48 1.78 33.41
C GLY A 367 -31.34 0.78 32.61
N ILE A 368 -31.08 0.68 31.31
CA ILE A 368 -31.91 -0.11 30.39
C ILE A 368 -31.33 -1.53 30.31
N ARG A 369 -32.12 -2.52 30.72
CA ARG A 369 -31.70 -3.92 30.63
C ARG A 369 -31.61 -4.37 29.18
N ILE A 370 -30.44 -4.86 28.79
CA ILE A 370 -30.22 -5.47 27.48
C ILE A 370 -30.14 -6.99 27.63
N GLY A 371 -30.97 -7.70 26.86
CA GLY A 371 -30.96 -9.16 26.84
C GLY A 371 -29.79 -9.72 26.05
N VAL A 372 -29.29 -10.90 26.43
CA VAL A 372 -28.23 -11.62 25.70
C VAL A 372 -28.67 -11.86 24.25
N GLY A 373 -27.75 -11.68 23.31
CA GLY A 373 -27.96 -11.84 21.87
C GLY A 373 -28.74 -10.69 21.22
N LYS A 374 -29.12 -9.65 21.97
CA LYS A 374 -29.67 -8.42 21.40
C LYS A 374 -28.55 -7.56 20.84
N PRO A 375 -28.81 -6.80 19.77
CA PRO A 375 -27.79 -5.89 19.26
C PRO A 375 -27.58 -4.75 20.28
N VAL A 376 -26.42 -4.11 20.20
CA VAL A 376 -25.96 -3.04 21.10
C VAL A 376 -25.14 -2.02 20.31
N THR A 377 -24.84 -0.88 20.93
CA THR A 377 -23.87 0.10 20.43
C THR A 377 -22.50 -0.18 21.06
N CYS A 378 -21.56 -0.64 20.24
CA CYS A 378 -20.16 -0.92 20.63
C CYS A 378 -19.96 -1.98 21.74
N ASN A 379 -20.98 -2.74 22.16
CA ASN A 379 -20.88 -3.66 23.32
C ASN A 379 -20.37 -2.99 24.62
N ARG A 380 -20.54 -1.68 24.79
CA ARG A 380 -19.97 -0.91 25.91
C ARG A 380 -20.42 -1.28 27.34
N ILE A 381 -21.24 -2.31 27.51
CA ILE A 381 -21.81 -2.76 28.79
C ILE A 381 -21.45 -4.22 29.09
N ASN A 382 -20.65 -4.85 28.23
CA ASN A 382 -20.33 -6.27 28.34
C ASN A 382 -19.13 -6.59 29.23
N GLY A 383 -18.42 -5.56 29.71
CA GLY A 383 -17.28 -5.74 30.59
C GLY A 383 -17.65 -6.45 31.90
N PHE A 384 -16.65 -6.98 32.59
CA PHE A 384 -16.85 -7.77 33.82
C PHE A 384 -17.46 -6.98 34.99
N LEU A 385 -17.24 -5.66 35.02
CA LEU A 385 -17.90 -4.73 35.95
C LEU A 385 -19.33 -4.39 35.55
N GLY A 386 -19.75 -4.79 34.34
CA GLY A 386 -21.05 -4.51 33.79
C GLY A 386 -22.17 -5.25 34.51
N ASN A 387 -23.28 -4.56 34.75
CA ASN A 387 -24.46 -5.09 35.43
C ASN A 387 -25.63 -5.41 34.47
N GLN A 388 -25.37 -5.48 33.16
CA GLN A 388 -26.35 -5.69 32.08
C GLN A 388 -27.37 -4.55 31.90
N LEU A 389 -27.16 -3.42 32.58
CA LEU A 389 -27.96 -2.22 32.40
C LEU A 389 -27.15 -1.20 31.60
N TYR A 390 -27.75 -0.65 30.56
CA TYR A 390 -27.21 0.47 29.82
C TYR A 390 -27.54 1.78 30.51
N TYR A 391 -26.52 2.59 30.73
CA TYR A 391 -26.64 3.90 31.37
C TYR A 391 -26.35 5.01 30.37
N ASP A 392 -27.17 6.06 30.39
CA ASP A 392 -26.89 7.32 29.72
C ASP A 392 -25.77 8.03 30.49
N LYS A 393 -24.68 8.40 29.80
CA LYS A 393 -23.50 9.02 30.43
C LYS A 393 -23.79 10.41 31.00
N LEU A 394 -24.72 11.16 30.41
CA LEU A 394 -25.08 12.51 30.89
C LEU A 394 -25.93 12.43 32.16
N GLN A 395 -26.73 11.38 32.32
CA GLN A 395 -27.57 11.19 33.51
C GLN A 395 -26.88 10.39 34.62
N GLN A 396 -26.09 9.37 34.24
CA GLN A 396 -25.44 8.41 35.14
C GLN A 396 -24.00 8.15 34.70
N PRO A 397 -23.12 9.16 34.82
CA PRO A 397 -21.75 9.07 34.33
C PRO A 397 -20.93 7.96 34.99
N VAL A 398 -21.10 7.74 36.30
CA VAL A 398 -20.32 6.74 37.05
C VAL A 398 -20.57 5.33 36.50
N GLU A 399 -21.83 4.94 36.38
CA GLU A 399 -22.19 3.61 35.90
C GLU A 399 -21.92 3.44 34.39
N ALA A 400 -22.09 4.49 33.60
CA ALA A 400 -21.72 4.47 32.18
C ALA A 400 -20.22 4.26 31.98
N LEU A 401 -19.37 4.95 32.75
CA LEU A 401 -17.91 4.80 32.68
C LEU A 401 -17.43 3.48 33.29
N ARG A 402 -18.11 2.95 34.32
CA ARG A 402 -17.87 1.61 34.86
C ARG A 402 -18.16 0.53 33.83
N ASN A 403 -19.27 0.65 33.11
CA ASN A 403 -19.67 -0.29 32.07
C ASN A 403 -18.69 -0.29 30.90
N PHE A 404 -18.22 0.89 30.48
CA PHE A 404 -17.28 1.03 29.38
C PHE A 404 -15.95 0.37 29.69
N PHE A 405 -15.44 0.49 30.92
CA PHE A 405 -14.15 -0.07 31.31
C PHE A 405 -14.06 -1.58 31.03
N ALA A 406 -13.04 -1.99 30.28
CA ALA A 406 -12.79 -3.38 29.88
C ALA A 406 -13.99 -4.05 29.21
N SER A 407 -14.79 -3.25 28.48
CA SER A 407 -15.79 -3.76 27.55
C SER A 407 -15.15 -4.05 26.19
N ASP A 408 -15.86 -4.75 25.31
CA ASP A 408 -15.44 -4.91 23.91
C ASP A 408 -15.23 -3.55 23.23
N CYS A 409 -16.00 -2.52 23.62
CA CYS A 409 -15.82 -1.18 23.09
C CYS A 409 -14.44 -0.62 23.43
N ASP A 410 -14.06 -0.75 24.70
CA ASP A 410 -12.80 -0.27 25.24
C ASP A 410 -11.61 -0.97 24.56
N PHE A 411 -11.68 -2.28 24.40
CA PHE A 411 -10.63 -3.03 23.70
C PHE A 411 -10.60 -2.77 22.19
N ALA A 412 -11.76 -2.63 21.55
CA ALA A 412 -11.81 -2.39 20.11
C ALA A 412 -11.22 -1.04 19.70
N ILE A 413 -11.47 0.02 20.48
CA ILE A 413 -10.89 1.34 20.19
C ILE A 413 -9.40 1.40 20.49
N ALA A 414 -8.91 0.67 21.50
CA ALA A 414 -7.48 0.54 21.77
C ALA A 414 -6.75 -0.22 20.64
N LYS A 415 -7.42 -1.22 20.06
CA LYS A 415 -6.84 -2.07 19.03
C LYS A 415 -6.87 -1.40 17.65
N SER A 416 -7.91 -0.64 17.32
CA SER A 416 -8.08 -0.10 15.96
C SER A 416 -8.72 1.29 15.91
N ASN A 417 -8.16 2.14 15.04
CA ASN A 417 -8.67 3.48 14.78
C ASN A 417 -9.95 3.51 13.94
N ALA A 418 -10.37 2.39 13.34
CA ALA A 418 -11.56 2.34 12.50
C ALA A 418 -12.83 2.78 13.26
N CYS A 419 -12.89 2.47 14.56
CA CYS A 419 -14.00 2.81 15.44
C CYS A 419 -14.19 4.33 15.62
N PHE A 420 -13.13 5.13 15.51
CA PHE A 420 -13.24 6.59 15.63
C PHE A 420 -13.96 7.24 14.45
N ALA A 421 -14.28 6.50 13.39
CA ALA A 421 -15.24 6.96 12.39
C ALA A 421 -16.63 7.29 13.02
N ASP A 422 -16.92 6.78 14.22
CA ASP A 422 -18.12 7.10 14.98
C ASP A 422 -18.23 8.58 15.41
N TYR A 423 -17.12 9.34 15.43
CA TYR A 423 -17.19 10.81 15.60
C TYR A 423 -17.86 11.53 14.42
N GLY A 424 -17.80 10.93 13.23
CA GLY A 424 -18.20 11.57 11.98
C GLY A 424 -19.65 11.29 11.57
N ALA A 425 -19.92 11.48 10.28
CA ALA A 425 -21.24 11.26 9.68
C ALA A 425 -21.73 9.82 9.85
N VAL A 426 -23.03 9.64 10.11
CA VAL A 426 -23.69 8.36 10.42
C VAL A 426 -23.36 7.23 9.44
N LYS A 427 -23.25 7.52 8.14
CA LYS A 427 -22.90 6.54 7.10
C LYS A 427 -21.53 5.85 7.31
N ASN A 428 -20.58 6.55 7.94
CA ASN A 428 -19.21 6.10 8.15
C ASN A 428 -19.02 5.40 9.49
N ARG A 429 -19.99 5.52 10.40
CA ARG A 429 -19.95 4.94 11.75
C ARG A 429 -19.92 3.40 11.70
N TYR A 430 -19.24 2.82 12.68
CA TYR A 430 -19.06 1.39 12.95
C TYR A 430 -19.94 0.89 14.09
N CYS A 431 -20.36 1.77 15.00
CA CYS A 431 -21.23 1.42 16.12
C CYS A 431 -22.57 2.16 16.11
N ALA A 432 -23.00 2.64 14.94
CA ALA A 432 -24.24 3.38 14.79
C ALA A 432 -25.48 2.48 14.93
N TRP A 433 -26.53 3.08 15.49
CA TRP A 433 -27.84 2.47 15.68
C TRP A 433 -28.94 3.51 15.45
N GLY A 434 -30.06 3.10 14.85
CA GLY A 434 -31.28 3.90 14.80
C GLY A 434 -32.13 3.62 13.57
N PRO A 435 -33.32 4.24 13.48
CA PRO A 435 -34.14 4.26 12.28
C PRO A 435 -33.32 4.76 11.08
N GLY A 436 -33.38 4.03 9.96
CA GLY A 436 -32.62 4.35 8.75
C GLY A 436 -31.14 3.93 8.77
N ILE A 437 -30.63 3.40 9.89
CA ILE A 437 -29.28 2.83 9.98
C ILE A 437 -29.36 1.31 9.77
N PRO A 438 -28.63 0.74 8.79
CA PRO A 438 -28.65 -0.70 8.56
C PRO A 438 -28.14 -1.49 9.77
N SER A 439 -28.80 -2.60 10.12
CA SER A 439 -28.46 -3.42 11.28
C SER A 439 -27.05 -4.03 11.25
N TYR A 440 -26.43 -4.14 10.07
CA TYR A 440 -25.04 -4.59 9.93
C TYR A 440 -24.01 -3.53 10.37
N LYS A 441 -24.43 -2.30 10.67
CA LYS A 441 -23.59 -1.24 11.25
C LYS A 441 -23.61 -1.24 12.78
N ASN A 442 -24.40 -2.12 13.39
CA ASN A 442 -24.43 -2.25 14.84
C ASN A 442 -23.13 -2.91 15.30
N ASP A 443 -22.39 -2.25 16.19
CA ASP A 443 -21.26 -2.81 16.94
C ASP A 443 -20.23 -3.56 16.07
N GLN A 444 -19.83 -2.96 14.95
CA GLN A 444 -18.79 -3.53 14.10
C GLN A 444 -17.40 -3.48 14.75
N CYS A 445 -17.21 -2.62 15.75
CA CYS A 445 -15.97 -2.54 16.53
C CYS A 445 -15.65 -3.87 17.24
N SER A 446 -16.64 -4.56 17.80
CA SER A 446 -16.42 -5.87 18.43
C SER A 446 -15.80 -6.91 17.48
N LYS A 447 -16.00 -6.81 16.16
CA LYS A 447 -15.35 -7.73 15.20
C LYS A 447 -13.84 -7.54 15.09
N LEU A 448 -13.33 -6.34 15.38
CA LEU A 448 -11.89 -6.03 15.32
C LEU A 448 -11.10 -6.77 16.41
N ILE A 449 -11.79 -7.14 17.49
CA ILE A 449 -11.28 -8.01 18.56
C ILE A 449 -11.82 -9.44 18.49
N HIS A 450 -12.42 -9.83 17.36
CA HIS A 450 -13.03 -11.16 17.13
C HIS A 450 -14.19 -11.52 18.07
N HIS A 451 -14.90 -10.53 18.60
CA HIS A 451 -16.07 -10.73 19.47
C HIS A 451 -17.40 -10.53 18.72
N SER A 452 -18.47 -10.98 19.38
CA SER A 452 -19.84 -10.92 18.85
C SER A 452 -20.34 -9.48 18.80
N THR A 453 -20.94 -9.07 17.68
CA THR A 453 -21.61 -7.74 17.54
C THR A 453 -22.96 -7.64 18.26
N ARG A 454 -23.19 -8.55 19.20
CA ARG A 454 -24.41 -8.70 19.98
C ARG A 454 -24.01 -8.87 21.43
N PHE A 455 -24.87 -8.37 22.30
CA PHE A 455 -24.65 -8.38 23.72
C PHE A 455 -24.41 -9.80 24.24
N HIS A 456 -23.31 -9.94 24.94
CA HIS A 456 -22.96 -11.05 25.80
C HIS A 456 -22.35 -10.43 27.05
N LYS A 457 -22.42 -11.07 28.23
CA LYS A 457 -21.80 -10.53 29.44
C LYS A 457 -20.54 -11.33 29.75
N HIS A 458 -19.46 -10.62 30.03
CA HIS A 458 -18.27 -11.22 30.60
C HIS A 458 -18.33 -11.27 32.12
N THR A 459 -17.78 -12.33 32.69
CA THR A 459 -17.83 -12.61 34.13
C THR A 459 -16.47 -12.49 34.81
N SER A 460 -15.40 -12.38 34.03
CA SER A 460 -14.03 -12.15 34.46
C SER A 460 -13.42 -11.04 33.61
N TYR A 461 -12.32 -10.44 34.07
CA TYR A 461 -11.49 -9.57 33.23
C TYR A 461 -10.80 -10.42 32.16
N TYR A 462 -10.94 -10.06 30.89
CA TYR A 462 -10.39 -10.76 29.72
C TYR A 462 -10.08 -9.72 28.63
N LYS A 463 -9.20 -10.08 27.70
CA LYS A 463 -8.76 -9.23 26.59
C LYS A 463 -9.30 -9.76 25.28
#